data_AF-A0A1N7KH25-F1
#
_entry.id   AF-A0A1N7KH25-F1
#
_cell.length_a   1.000
_cell.length_b   1.000
_cell.length_c   1.000
_cell.angle_alpha   90.00
_cell.angle_beta   90.00
_cell.angle_gamma   90.00
#
_symmetry.space_group_name_H-M   'P 1'
#
loop_
_entity.id
_entity.type
_entity.pdbx_description
1 polymer ?
#
loop_
_entity_poly.entity_id
_entity_poly.type
_entity_poly.pdbx_seq_one_letter_code
_entity_poly.pdbx_strand_id
1 'polypeptide(L)'
;MVLPRYITDIRKIQEIPEEKREKLTKITNKFVFRLNDYYLSLIDWNDPNDPIYKLIIPSEAELDEYGKWDASDEYTNYVVPGCQHKYQTTALLIVSEVCGAYCRFCFRKRLFRNDVHEASLDVAPGVEYIRKNPQINNVLLTGGRLPDPGYTENSGDFREAEGNSPCKNHPLRNQTSLF
;
A
#
# COMPACT_ATOMS: atom_id res chain seq x y z
N MET A 1 -3.24 11.77 -24.40
CA MET A 1 -3.41 10.51 -23.64
C MET A 1 -4.28 10.88 -22.44
N VAL A 2 -5.44 10.24 -22.27
CA VAL A 2 -6.35 10.56 -21.14
C VAL A 2 -5.79 9.91 -19.88
N LEU A 3 -5.57 10.69 -18.83
CA LEU A 3 -5.13 10.16 -17.54
C LEU A 3 -6.30 9.43 -16.88
N PRO A 4 -6.07 8.26 -16.25
CA PRO A 4 -7.12 7.54 -15.55
C PRO A 4 -7.65 8.35 -14.38
N ARG A 5 -8.97 8.38 -14.21
CA ARG A 5 -9.59 9.02 -13.05
C ARG A 5 -9.61 8.05 -11.88
N TYR A 6 -9.02 8.45 -10.75
CA TYR A 6 -9.03 7.64 -9.53
C TYR A 6 -10.25 7.91 -8.66
N ILE A 7 -10.74 6.87 -8.02
CA ILE A 7 -11.82 6.89 -7.04
C ILE A 7 -11.24 6.33 -5.74
N THR A 8 -11.27 7.14 -4.69
CA THR A 8 -10.75 6.85 -3.34
C THR A 8 -11.88 6.67 -2.32
N ASP A 9 -13.11 7.04 -2.70
CA ASP A 9 -14.27 7.02 -1.84
C ASP A 9 -15.34 6.08 -2.41
N ILE A 10 -15.65 5.02 -1.66
CA ILE A 10 -16.63 4.00 -2.04
C ILE A 10 -18.05 4.58 -2.21
N ARG A 11 -18.36 5.69 -1.54
CA ARG A 11 -19.66 6.37 -1.63
C ARG A 11 -19.91 6.95 -3.02
N LYS A 12 -18.85 7.17 -3.81
CA LYS A 12 -18.94 7.70 -5.18
C LYS A 12 -19.32 6.64 -6.23
N ILE A 13 -19.40 5.36 -5.86
CA ILE A 13 -19.77 4.26 -6.78
C ILE A 13 -21.29 4.06 -6.71
N GLN A 14 -22.01 4.45 -7.76
CA GLN A 14 -23.49 4.49 -7.76
C GLN A 14 -24.14 3.13 -7.98
N GLU A 15 -23.38 2.20 -8.55
CA GLU A 15 -23.78 0.84 -8.83
C GLU A 15 -23.91 0.00 -7.54
N ILE A 16 -23.30 0.44 -6.44
CA ILE A 16 -23.42 -0.18 -5.12
C ILE A 16 -24.61 0.46 -4.37
N PRO A 17 -25.58 -0.34 -3.88
CA PRO A 17 -26.71 0.17 -3.08
C PRO A 17 -26.26 0.93 -1.84
N GLU A 18 -26.99 1.97 -1.44
CA GLU A 18 -26.61 2.87 -0.33
C GLU A 18 -26.33 2.13 0.98
N GLU A 19 -27.22 1.21 1.37
CA GLU A 19 -27.06 0.40 2.59
C GLU A 19 -25.72 -0.36 2.59
N LYS A 20 -25.30 -0.86 1.43
CA LYS A 20 -24.03 -1.55 1.28
C LYS A 20 -22.86 -0.56 1.32
N ARG A 21 -22.99 0.63 0.71
CA ARG A 21 -21.95 1.68 0.77
C ARG A 21 -21.65 2.12 2.19
N GLU A 22 -22.67 2.25 3.04
CA GLU A 22 -22.47 2.58 4.46
C GLU A 22 -21.66 1.51 5.20
N LYS A 23 -21.98 0.22 4.99
CA LYS A 23 -21.22 -0.90 5.56
C LYS A 23 -19.78 -0.91 5.06
N LEU A 24 -19.57 -0.76 3.75
CA LEU A 24 -18.24 -0.73 3.14
C LEU A 24 -17.42 0.49 3.59
N THR A 25 -18.05 1.62 3.88
CA THR A 25 -17.36 2.83 4.37
C THR A 25 -16.61 2.57 5.69
N LYS A 26 -17.19 1.75 6.58
CA LYS A 26 -16.51 1.35 7.83
C LYS A 26 -15.21 0.61 7.55
N ILE A 27 -15.19 -0.18 6.47
CA ILE A 27 -14.04 -0.97 6.03
C ILE A 27 -12.99 -0.06 5.38
N THR A 28 -13.42 0.88 4.55
CA THR A 28 -12.51 1.83 3.89
C THR A 28 -11.86 2.81 4.86
N ASN A 29 -12.46 3.04 6.03
CA ASN A 29 -11.85 3.80 7.13
C ASN A 29 -10.68 3.05 7.79
N LYS A 30 -10.73 1.71 7.85
CA LYS A 30 -9.64 0.88 8.40
C LYS A 30 -8.60 0.52 7.33
N PHE A 31 -9.05 0.31 6.09
CA PHE A 31 -8.25 -0.17 4.98
C PHE A 31 -8.43 0.71 3.77
N VAL A 32 -7.37 1.41 3.37
CA VAL A 32 -7.43 2.39 2.28
C VAL A 32 -8.01 1.76 1.00
N PHE A 33 -8.84 2.55 0.33
CA PHE A 33 -9.51 2.17 -0.90
C PHE A 33 -9.05 3.07 -2.05
N ARG A 34 -8.76 2.45 -3.19
CA ARG A 34 -8.38 3.13 -4.42
C ARG A 34 -8.65 2.22 -5.61
N LEU A 35 -9.28 2.76 -6.64
CA LEU A 35 -9.34 2.18 -7.98
C LEU A 35 -9.32 3.28 -9.03
N ASN A 36 -9.17 2.91 -10.30
CA ASN A 36 -9.42 3.81 -11.41
C ASN A 36 -10.74 3.48 -12.11
N ASP A 37 -11.21 4.43 -12.91
CA ASP A 37 -12.38 4.31 -13.78
C ASP A 37 -12.31 3.14 -14.76
N TYR A 38 -11.11 2.81 -15.27
CA TYR A 38 -10.91 1.63 -16.10
C TYR A 38 -11.32 0.34 -15.37
N TYR A 39 -10.81 0.11 -14.15
CA TYR A 39 -11.19 -1.06 -13.35
C TYR A 39 -12.67 -1.07 -13.01
N LEU A 40 -13.26 0.09 -12.72
CA LEU A 40 -14.69 0.20 -12.48
C LEU A 40 -15.50 -0.24 -13.71
N SER A 41 -15.04 0.12 -14.92
CA SER A 41 -15.70 -0.24 -16.18
C SER A 41 -15.64 -1.72 -16.53
N LEU A 42 -14.74 -2.49 -15.90
CA LEU A 42 -14.59 -3.92 -16.13
C LEU A 42 -15.51 -4.79 -15.25
N ILE A 43 -16.15 -4.19 -14.23
CA ILE A 43 -17.01 -4.93 -13.30
C ILE A 43 -18.34 -5.24 -14.00
N ASP A 44 -18.72 -6.52 -14.07
CA ASP A 44 -20.09 -6.90 -14.40
C ASP A 44 -20.97 -6.81 -13.15
N TRP A 45 -21.77 -5.74 -13.06
CA TRP A 45 -22.67 -5.50 -11.94
C TRP A 45 -23.87 -6.46 -11.86
N ASN A 46 -24.10 -7.26 -12.90
CA ASN A 46 -25.15 -8.28 -12.91
C ASN A 46 -24.64 -9.64 -12.41
N ASP A 47 -23.32 -9.84 -12.33
CA ASP A 47 -22.73 -11.06 -11.78
C ASP A 47 -22.33 -10.86 -10.30
N PRO A 48 -23.06 -11.47 -9.34
CA PRO A 48 -22.68 -11.39 -7.93
C PRO A 48 -21.32 -12.06 -7.64
N ASN A 49 -20.78 -12.84 -8.57
CA ASN A 49 -19.50 -13.51 -8.47
C ASN A 49 -18.37 -12.88 -9.29
N ASP A 50 -18.59 -11.68 -9.85
CA ASP A 50 -17.61 -11.01 -10.70
C ASP A 50 -16.21 -10.99 -10.05
N PRO A 51 -15.17 -11.47 -10.74
CA PRO A 51 -13.84 -11.59 -10.16
C PRO A 51 -13.18 -10.23 -9.93
N ILE A 52 -13.49 -9.21 -10.74
CA ILE A 52 -12.92 -7.87 -10.61
C ILE A 52 -13.54 -7.14 -9.43
N TYR A 53 -14.85 -7.31 -9.23
CA TYR A 53 -15.58 -6.86 -8.05
C TYR A 53 -14.92 -7.42 -6.79
N LYS A 54 -14.71 -8.74 -6.71
CA LYS A 54 -14.08 -9.40 -5.55
C LYS A 54 -12.61 -8.98 -5.35
N LEU A 55 -11.92 -8.59 -6.41
CA LEU A 55 -10.53 -8.15 -6.35
C LEU A 55 -10.37 -6.75 -5.74
N ILE A 56 -11.34 -5.85 -5.97
CA ILE A 56 -11.19 -4.40 -5.70
C ILE A 56 -12.21 -3.88 -4.69
N ILE A 57 -13.46 -4.32 -4.76
CA ILE A 57 -14.51 -3.83 -3.88
C ILE A 57 -14.37 -4.52 -2.51
N PRO A 58 -14.35 -3.75 -1.39
CA PRO A 58 -14.20 -4.34 -0.08
C PRO A 58 -15.33 -5.32 0.26
N SER A 59 -15.03 -6.26 1.17
CA SER A 59 -16.02 -7.20 1.70
C SER A 59 -16.08 -7.12 3.23
N GLU A 60 -17.26 -7.35 3.81
CA GLU A 60 -17.48 -7.25 5.27
C GLU A 60 -16.57 -8.18 6.08
N ALA A 61 -16.22 -9.34 5.53
CA ALA A 61 -15.30 -10.31 6.13
C ALA A 61 -13.88 -9.77 6.34
N GLU A 62 -13.52 -8.62 5.75
CA GLU A 62 -12.20 -8.03 5.98
C GLU A 62 -12.04 -7.40 7.37
N LEU A 63 -13.15 -7.16 8.07
CA LEU A 63 -13.10 -6.70 9.46
C LEU A 63 -12.85 -7.85 10.43
N ASP A 64 -12.99 -9.10 9.99
CA ASP A 64 -12.65 -10.27 10.79
C ASP A 64 -11.16 -10.21 11.14
N GLU A 65 -10.85 -10.09 12.43
CA GLU A 65 -9.47 -9.95 12.88
C GLU A 65 -8.79 -11.32 12.92
N TYR A 66 -8.07 -11.65 11.85
CA TYR A 66 -7.23 -12.84 11.76
C TYR A 66 -5.92 -12.54 11.02
N GLY A 67 -4.88 -13.33 11.30
CA GLY A 67 -3.58 -13.22 10.64
C GLY A 67 -2.65 -12.17 11.24
N LYS A 68 -1.65 -11.75 10.45
CA LYS A 68 -0.64 -10.75 10.82
C LYS A 68 -0.54 -9.69 9.73
N TRP A 69 -0.27 -8.44 10.12
CA TRP A 69 -0.08 -7.33 9.17
C TRP A 69 1.12 -7.52 8.23
N ASP A 70 2.18 -8.12 8.75
CA ASP A 70 3.33 -8.56 7.96
C ASP A 70 3.31 -10.08 7.82
N ALA A 71 2.43 -10.58 6.95
CA ALA A 71 2.24 -12.02 6.77
C ALA A 71 3.47 -12.74 6.22
N SER A 72 4.45 -12.02 5.65
CA SER A 72 5.66 -12.57 5.02
C SER A 72 6.94 -12.28 5.80
N ASP A 73 6.81 -11.69 7.00
CA ASP A 73 7.91 -11.22 7.86
C ASP A 73 8.93 -10.38 7.06
N GLU A 74 8.43 -9.53 6.15
CA GLU A 74 9.22 -8.65 5.31
C GLU A 74 10.12 -7.73 6.12
N TYR A 75 9.67 -7.32 7.31
CA TYR A 75 10.44 -6.46 8.20
C TYR A 75 11.84 -7.01 8.52
N THR A 76 11.96 -8.34 8.63
CA THR A 76 13.24 -9.01 8.93
C THR A 76 14.26 -8.95 7.80
N ASN A 77 13.82 -8.62 6.58
CA ASN A 77 14.66 -8.61 5.39
C ASN A 77 15.22 -7.23 5.05
N TYR A 78 14.80 -6.17 5.76
CA TYR A 78 15.34 -4.83 5.52
C TYR A 78 16.80 -4.74 5.95
N VAL A 79 17.63 -4.26 5.02
CA VAL A 79 19.06 -4.06 5.23
C VAL A 79 19.41 -2.58 5.34
N VAL A 80 18.64 -1.74 4.67
CA VAL A 80 18.61 -0.27 4.78
C VAL A 80 17.18 0.20 4.46
N PRO A 81 16.79 1.44 4.81
CA PRO A 81 15.46 1.96 4.48
C PRO A 81 15.11 1.80 3.00
N GLY A 82 13.90 1.31 2.71
CA GLY A 82 13.43 1.06 1.34
C GLY A 82 14.11 -0.10 0.61
N CYS A 83 15.03 -0.85 1.23
CA CYS A 83 15.75 -1.96 0.60
C CYS A 83 15.66 -3.24 1.43
N GLN A 84 15.17 -4.31 0.82
CA GLN A 84 15.16 -5.66 1.37
C GLN A 84 16.14 -6.58 0.64
N HIS A 85 16.74 -7.53 1.35
CA HIS A 85 17.64 -8.53 0.78
C HIS A 85 17.40 -9.90 1.43
N LYS A 86 16.37 -10.60 0.96
CA LYS A 86 15.97 -11.93 1.45
C LYS A 86 16.72 -13.08 0.75
N TYR A 87 16.98 -12.93 -0.54
CA TYR A 87 17.61 -13.96 -1.38
C TYR A 87 19.01 -13.52 -1.77
N GLN A 88 19.96 -14.46 -1.76
CA GLN A 88 21.39 -14.19 -1.95
C GLN A 88 21.74 -13.31 -3.15
N THR A 89 21.01 -13.43 -4.25
CA THR A 89 21.33 -12.76 -5.52
C THR A 89 20.38 -11.64 -5.91
N THR A 90 19.32 -11.41 -5.12
CA THR A 90 18.23 -10.49 -5.48
C THR A 90 17.94 -9.50 -4.36
N ALA A 91 18.19 -8.21 -4.64
CA ALA A 91 17.73 -7.12 -3.81
C ALA A 91 16.37 -6.58 -4.28
N LEU A 92 15.61 -6.02 -3.35
CA LEU A 92 14.30 -5.44 -3.59
C LEU A 92 14.29 -4.00 -3.08
N LEU A 93 14.02 -3.05 -3.97
CA LEU A 93 13.88 -1.63 -3.64
C LEU A 93 12.40 -1.25 -3.69
N ILE A 94 11.86 -0.78 -2.57
CA ILE A 94 10.48 -0.30 -2.47
C ILE A 94 10.48 1.21 -2.73
N VAL A 95 10.11 1.60 -3.94
CA VAL A 95 10.22 2.97 -4.44
C VAL A 95 8.88 3.70 -4.51
N SER A 96 7.76 3.03 -4.24
CA SER A 96 6.42 3.62 -4.24
C SER A 96 5.47 2.91 -3.26
N GLU A 97 4.56 3.67 -2.68
CA GLU A 97 3.46 3.17 -1.85
C GLU A 97 2.09 3.41 -2.50
N VAL A 98 2.03 3.77 -3.79
CA VAL A 98 0.77 4.04 -4.50
C VAL A 98 0.56 2.98 -5.57
N CYS A 99 -0.65 2.42 -5.71
CA CYS A 99 -1.01 1.47 -6.78
C CYS A 99 -2.12 2.02 -7.68
N GLY A 100 -2.28 1.44 -8.87
CA GLY A 100 -3.40 1.74 -9.77
C GLY A 100 -4.78 1.36 -9.19
N ALA A 101 -4.82 0.28 -8.42
CA ALA A 101 -5.93 -0.09 -7.56
C ALA A 101 -5.38 -0.84 -6.34
N TYR A 102 -6.10 -0.79 -5.22
CA TYR A 102 -5.75 -1.54 -4.01
C TYR A 102 -6.51 -2.87 -3.96
N CYS A 103 -5.82 -3.95 -4.33
CA CYS A 103 -6.36 -5.30 -4.28
C CYS A 103 -6.72 -5.68 -2.84
N ARG A 104 -7.90 -6.25 -2.62
CA ARG A 104 -8.37 -6.64 -1.28
C ARG A 104 -7.56 -7.80 -0.67
N PHE A 105 -6.84 -8.55 -1.51
CA PHE A 105 -5.92 -9.62 -1.09
C PHE A 105 -4.44 -9.20 -1.04
N CYS A 106 -4.12 -7.90 -1.12
CA CYS A 106 -2.73 -7.45 -1.12
C CYS A 106 -2.02 -7.83 0.19
N PHE A 107 -0.97 -8.66 0.14
CA PHE A 107 -0.19 -9.01 1.34
C PHE A 107 0.58 -7.82 1.93
N ARG A 108 0.79 -6.76 1.13
CA ARG A 108 1.37 -5.47 1.50
C ARG A 108 0.34 -4.40 1.80
N LYS A 109 -0.90 -4.78 2.15
CA LYS A 109 -1.98 -3.85 2.50
C LYS A 109 -1.57 -2.82 3.57
N ARG A 110 -0.63 -3.19 4.46
CA ARG A 110 -0.05 -2.29 5.48
C ARG A 110 0.69 -1.08 4.90
N LEU A 111 1.29 -1.21 3.71
CA LEU A 111 2.08 -0.13 3.07
C LEU A 111 1.23 1.09 2.71
N PHE A 112 -0.09 0.90 2.58
CA PHE A 112 -1.01 1.99 2.21
C PHE A 112 -1.52 2.76 3.42
N ARG A 113 -1.10 2.41 4.64
CA ARG A 113 -1.50 3.13 5.84
C ARG A 113 -0.63 4.37 6.01
N ASN A 114 -1.23 5.48 6.43
CA ASN A 114 -0.53 6.75 6.61
C ASN A 114 0.57 6.72 7.69
N ASP A 115 0.54 5.73 8.60
CA ASP A 115 1.51 5.57 9.68
C ASP A 115 2.68 4.62 9.33
N VAL A 116 2.72 4.09 8.11
CA VAL A 116 3.76 3.16 7.65
C VAL A 116 4.58 3.83 6.54
N HIS A 117 5.89 3.92 6.74
CA HIS A 117 6.82 4.52 5.78
C HIS A 117 7.94 3.53 5.44
N GLU A 118 7.59 2.50 4.68
CA GLU A 118 8.53 1.46 4.21
C GLU A 118 9.07 1.76 2.80
N ALA A 119 8.34 2.54 1.99
CA ALA A 119 8.81 3.00 0.69
C ALA A 119 9.80 4.17 0.86
N SER A 120 10.84 4.21 0.05
CA SER A 120 11.80 5.32 0.02
C SER A 120 11.96 5.85 -1.40
N LEU A 121 11.71 7.15 -1.57
CA LEU A 121 12.06 7.86 -2.82
C LEU A 121 13.57 8.05 -2.94
N ASP A 122 14.29 8.15 -1.81
CA ASP A 122 15.74 8.12 -1.80
C ASP A 122 16.22 6.67 -1.84
N VAL A 123 16.64 6.23 -3.03
CA VAL A 123 17.18 4.90 -3.27
C VAL A 123 18.69 4.83 -3.03
N ALA A 124 19.37 5.95 -2.74
CA ALA A 124 20.82 5.98 -2.62
C ALA A 124 21.36 5.00 -1.56
N PRO A 125 20.75 4.83 -0.36
CA PRO A 125 21.20 3.84 0.61
C PRO A 125 21.12 2.41 0.05
N GLY A 126 20.04 2.08 -0.66
CA GLY A 126 19.83 0.76 -1.27
C GLY A 126 20.82 0.50 -2.39
N VAL A 127 21.08 1.48 -3.25
CA VAL A 127 22.08 1.39 -4.33
C VAL A 127 23.48 1.20 -3.76
N GLU A 128 23.83 1.92 -2.70
CA GLU A 128 25.13 1.77 -2.03
C GLU A 128 25.28 0.40 -1.36
N TYR A 129 24.20 -0.14 -0.76
CA TYR A 129 24.19 -1.51 -0.25
C TYR A 129 24.42 -2.53 -1.36
N ILE A 130 23.71 -2.41 -2.49
CA ILE A 130 23.85 -3.30 -3.64
C ILE A 130 25.29 -3.26 -4.20
N ARG A 131 25.86 -2.06 -4.33
CA ARG A 131 27.24 -1.87 -4.81
C ARG A 131 28.29 -2.57 -3.95
N LYS A 132 28.05 -2.72 -2.64
CA LYS A 132 28.93 -3.41 -1.69
C LYS A 132 28.75 -4.94 -1.68
N ASN A 133 27.72 -5.46 -2.34
CA ASN A 133 27.34 -6.87 -2.30
C ASN A 133 27.39 -7.48 -3.72
N PRO A 134 28.58 -7.89 -4.22
CA PRO A 134 28.77 -8.33 -5.61
C PRO A 134 28.02 -9.62 -5.97
N GLN A 135 27.52 -10.36 -4.97
CA GLN A 135 26.64 -11.51 -5.20
C GLN A 135 25.26 -11.12 -5.74
N ILE A 136 24.84 -9.87 -5.56
CA ILE A 136 23.56 -9.35 -6.04
C ILE A 136 23.71 -9.03 -7.53
N ASN A 137 22.97 -9.76 -8.37
CA ASN A 137 22.94 -9.56 -9.82
C ASN A 137 21.55 -9.23 -10.36
N ASN A 138 20.52 -9.26 -9.50
CA ASN A 138 19.17 -8.88 -9.83
C ASN A 138 18.64 -7.84 -8.82
N VAL A 139 18.00 -6.78 -9.33
CA VAL A 139 17.38 -5.75 -8.52
C VAL A 139 15.93 -5.60 -8.93
N LEU A 140 15.00 -5.86 -7.99
CA LEU A 140 13.58 -5.67 -8.19
C LEU A 140 13.17 -4.29 -7.70
N LEU A 141 12.80 -3.41 -8.62
CA LEU A 141 12.11 -2.17 -8.28
C LEU A 141 10.63 -2.51 -8.06
N THR A 142 10.15 -2.29 -6.85
CA THR A 142 8.79 -2.59 -6.45
C THR A 142 8.24 -1.45 -5.59
N GLY A 143 7.09 -1.68 -4.98
CA GLY A 143 6.26 -0.59 -4.52
C GLY A 143 5.42 -0.11 -5.69
N GLY A 144 4.10 -0.11 -5.49
CA GLY A 144 3.07 -0.17 -6.54
C GLY A 144 3.43 0.37 -7.94
N ARG A 145 2.94 1.57 -8.25
CA ARG A 145 3.11 2.30 -9.50
C ARG A 145 3.97 3.53 -9.19
N LEU A 146 4.97 3.80 -10.00
CA LEU A 146 5.70 5.08 -9.97
C LEU A 146 4.72 6.23 -10.25
N PRO A 147 4.78 7.35 -9.52
CA PRO A 147 3.87 8.47 -9.76
C PRO A 147 3.96 8.91 -11.23
N ASP A 148 2.79 9.02 -11.87
CA ASP A 148 2.72 9.49 -13.26
C ASP A 148 3.32 10.91 -13.35
N PRO A 149 4.05 11.26 -14.43
CA PRO A 149 4.55 12.61 -14.65
C PRO A 149 3.36 13.57 -14.86
N GLY A 150 2.85 14.12 -13.75
CA GLY A 150 1.61 14.89 -13.69
C GLY A 150 0.76 14.65 -12.44
N TYR A 151 1.04 13.60 -11.67
CA TYR A 151 0.43 13.40 -10.35
C TYR A 151 1.11 14.32 -9.33
N THR A 152 0.60 15.53 -9.17
CA THR A 152 0.93 16.38 -8.01
C THR A 152 0.23 15.81 -6.78
N GLU A 153 0.93 15.68 -5.66
CA GLU A 153 0.40 15.32 -4.33
C GLU A 153 -0.71 16.27 -3.80
N ASN A 154 -1.17 17.22 -4.62
CA ASN A 154 -2.12 18.28 -4.28
C ASN A 154 -3.59 17.95 -4.56
N SER A 155 -3.96 16.70 -4.88
CA SER A 155 -5.34 16.27 -4.61
C SER A 155 -5.46 16.07 -3.10
N GLY A 156 -5.89 17.10 -2.38
CA GLY A 156 -5.98 17.17 -0.92
C GLY A 156 -6.93 16.15 -0.28
N ASP A 157 -6.65 14.86 -0.47
CA ASP A 157 -7.48 13.76 0.01
C ASP A 157 -6.85 13.03 1.21
N PHE A 158 -5.65 13.44 1.68
CA PHE A 158 -5.00 12.83 2.86
C PHE A 158 -4.12 13.76 3.72
N ARG A 159 -4.05 15.07 3.46
CA ARG A 159 -3.25 16.02 4.26
C ARG A 159 -4.02 16.82 5.32
N GLU A 160 -5.35 16.69 5.42
CA GLU A 160 -6.15 17.35 6.45
C GLU A 160 -6.56 16.39 7.57
N ALA A 161 -5.56 15.90 8.30
CA ALA A 161 -5.73 15.42 9.67
C ALA A 161 -4.53 15.84 10.54
N GLU A 162 -3.92 16.99 10.26
CA GLU A 162 -3.08 17.67 11.24
C GLU A 162 -3.98 18.38 12.25
N GLY A 163 -4.48 17.58 13.20
CA GLY A 163 -5.33 18.02 14.29
C GLY A 163 -5.03 17.20 15.53
N ASN A 164 -3.85 17.43 16.11
CA ASN A 164 -3.49 17.07 17.49
C ASN A 164 -3.25 15.58 17.77
N SER A 165 -2.00 15.11 17.62
CA SER A 165 -1.55 13.85 18.23
C SER A 165 -0.21 14.03 18.95
N PRO A 166 -0.11 13.66 20.25
CA PRO A 166 1.03 13.96 21.10
C PRO A 166 2.06 12.83 21.06
N CYS A 167 2.75 12.64 19.93
CA CYS A 167 3.86 11.69 19.86
C CYS A 167 5.06 12.27 19.12
N LYS A 168 5.55 13.42 19.59
CA LYS A 168 6.97 13.78 19.46
C LYS A 168 7.66 13.33 20.74
N ASN A 169 8.66 12.47 20.60
CA ASN A 169 9.55 11.89 21.63
C ASN A 169 9.22 10.45 22.04
N HIS A 170 9.77 9.48 21.29
CA HIS A 170 10.29 8.28 21.94
C HIS A 170 11.72 8.01 21.41
N PRO A 171 12.73 7.94 22.29
CA PRO A 171 14.12 7.74 21.89
C PRO A 171 14.38 6.27 21.51
N LEU A 172 15.24 6.09 20.51
CA LEU A 172 15.88 4.84 20.13
C LEU A 172 16.45 4.15 21.38
N ARG A 173 15.83 3.06 21.83
CA ARG A 173 16.34 2.27 22.95
C ARG A 173 17.20 1.14 22.41
N ASN A 174 18.52 1.34 22.50
CA ASN A 174 19.50 0.26 22.55
C ASN A 174 19.04 -0.80 23.55
N GLN A 175 18.93 -2.06 23.11
CA GLN A 175 19.09 -3.20 24.00
C GLN A 175 20.08 -4.18 23.38
N THR A 176 21.33 -3.94 23.73
CA THR A 176 22.34 -4.98 23.87
C THR A 176 21.94 -5.87 25.05
N SER A 177 22.15 -7.18 24.88
CA SER A 177 22.40 -8.20 25.91
C SER A 177 21.22 -8.92 26.58
N LEU A 178 21.40 -10.24 26.60
CA LEU A 178 21.02 -11.26 27.59
C LEU A 178 19.74 -12.07 27.37
N PHE A 179 20.02 -13.31 26.93
CA PHE A 179 19.26 -14.58 26.94
C PHE A 179 18.21 -14.80 25.85
#